data_AF-A0A973GYM4-F1
#
_entry.id   AF-A0A973GYM4-F1
#
_cell.length_a   1.000
_cell.length_b   1.000
_cell.length_c   1.000
_cell.angle_alpha   90.00
_cell.angle_beta   90.00
_cell.angle_gamma   90.00
#
_symmetry.space_group_name_H-M   'P 1'
#
loop_
_entity.id
_entity.type
_entity.pdbx_description
1 polymer ?
#
loop_
_entity_poly.entity_id
_entity_poly.type
_entity_poly.pdbx_seq_one_letter_code
_entity_poly.pdbx_strand_id
1 'polypeptide(L)'
;MIPQNLTTITIERRGYGRRYSELPVDQIDRERFEIDCAGAYARPAHYDLRVSDIVRWREGDVVIEASIAAVERSADRVRVTLADAHPLPSDFFYY
;
A
#
# COMPACT_ATOMS: atom_id res chain seq x y z
N MET A 1 -10.99 -9.72 -20.23
CA MET A 1 -10.53 -10.12 -18.89
C MET A 1 -9.26 -9.33 -18.62
N ILE A 2 -9.33 -8.32 -17.74
CA ILE A 2 -8.14 -7.57 -17.33
C ILE A 2 -7.39 -8.49 -16.36
N PRO A 3 -6.12 -8.84 -16.60
CA PRO A 3 -5.37 -9.64 -15.66
C PRO A 3 -5.28 -8.88 -14.33
N GLN A 4 -5.89 -9.42 -13.28
CA GLN A 4 -5.68 -8.93 -11.93
C GLN A 4 -4.25 -9.31 -11.53
N ASN A 5 -3.31 -8.40 -11.79
CA ASN A 5 -1.98 -8.53 -11.24
C ASN A 5 -2.09 -8.23 -9.74
N LEU A 6 -2.26 -9.29 -8.93
CA LEU A 6 -2.38 -9.20 -7.49
C LEU A 6 -1.11 -8.58 -6.92
N THR A 7 -1.12 -7.26 -6.77
CA THR A 7 -0.01 -6.52 -6.19
C THR A 7 -0.28 -6.41 -4.70
N THR A 8 0.74 -6.72 -3.91
CA THR A 8 0.66 -6.64 -2.46
C THR A 8 1.62 -5.59 -1.93
N ILE A 9 1.21 -4.95 -0.83
CA ILE A 9 2.01 -3.94 -0.14
C ILE A 9 2.26 -4.35 1.30
N THR A 10 3.40 -3.95 1.83
CA THR A 10 3.70 -4.02 3.26
C THR A 10 3.61 -2.62 3.84
N ILE A 11 3.00 -2.50 5.01
CA ILE A 11 2.83 -1.22 5.68
C ILE A 11 3.45 -1.29 7.07
N GLU A 12 4.29 -0.32 7.38
CA GLU A 12 4.99 -0.19 8.66
C GLU A 12 4.76 1.19 9.24
N ARG A 13 4.55 1.25 10.56
CA ARG A 13 4.40 2.51 11.29
C ARG A 13 5.62 2.73 12.17
N ARG A 14 6.31 3.86 11.99
CA ARG A 14 7.47 4.24 12.81
C ARG A 14 7.11 4.19 14.30
N GLY A 15 7.92 3.49 15.09
CA GLY A 15 7.70 3.32 16.53
C GLY A 15 6.62 2.30 16.93
N TYR A 16 5.87 1.74 15.98
CA TYR A 16 4.86 0.69 16.23
C TYR A 16 5.21 -0.63 15.52
N GLY A 17 5.97 -0.57 14.43
CA GLY A 17 6.35 -1.72 13.61
C GLY A 17 5.33 -2.03 12.51
N ARG A 18 5.34 -3.28 12.02
CA ARG A 18 4.52 -3.72 10.88
C ARG A 18 3.03 -3.69 11.21
N ARG A 19 2.23 -3.04 10.36
CA ARG A 19 0.76 -2.97 10.45
C ARG A 19 0.09 -3.97 9.52
N TYR A 20 0.62 -4.09 8.31
CA TYR A 20 0.12 -5.01 7.30
C TYR A 20 1.30 -5.71 6.63
N SER A 21 1.15 -7.01 6.40
CA SER A 21 2.06 -7.83 5.60
C SER A 21 1.28 -8.32 4.40
N GLU A 22 1.82 -8.09 3.20
CA GLU A 22 1.23 -8.55 1.93
C GLU A 22 -0.24 -8.15 1.73
N LEU A 23 -0.59 -6.92 2.10
CA LEU A 23 -1.94 -6.39 1.89
C LEU A 23 -2.23 -6.28 0.39
N PRO A 24 -3.25 -6.97 -0.16
CA PRO A 24 -3.60 -6.83 -1.56
C PRO A 24 -4.17 -5.44 -1.85
N VAL A 25 -3.76 -4.88 -2.98
CA VAL A 25 -4.29 -3.63 -3.53
C VAL A 25 -4.70 -3.84 -4.98
N ASP A 26 -5.73 -3.09 -5.42
CA ASP A 26 -6.23 -3.21 -6.79
C ASP A 26 -5.36 -2.45 -7.78
N GLN A 27 -4.79 -1.32 -7.34
CA GLN A 27 -3.90 -0.48 -8.14
C GLN A 27 -2.82 0.11 -7.26
N ILE A 28 -1.61 0.20 -7.78
CA ILE A 28 -0.50 0.94 -7.17
C ILE A 28 0.42 1.51 -8.23
N ASP A 29 0.84 2.74 -8.02
CA ASP A 29 1.92 3.42 -8.72
C ASP A 29 2.77 4.18 -7.68
N ARG A 30 3.69 5.03 -8.14
CA ARG A 30 4.59 5.77 -7.24
C ARG A 30 3.94 6.95 -6.51
N GLU A 31 2.73 7.34 -6.90
CA GLU A 31 2.00 8.48 -6.35
C GLU A 31 0.79 8.05 -5.52
N ARG A 32 0.25 6.85 -5.77
CA ARG A 32 -0.96 6.38 -5.08
C ARG A 32 -1.14 4.86 -5.11
N PHE A 33 -1.98 4.38 -4.21
CA PHE A 33 -2.62 3.08 -4.33
C PHE A 33 -4.11 3.13 -3.98
N GLU A 34 -4.87 2.16 -4.48
CA GLU A 34 -6.30 2.04 -4.26
C GLU A 34 -6.69 0.62 -3.82
N ILE A 35 -7.67 0.54 -2.92
CA ILE A 35 -8.33 -0.70 -2.51
C ILE A 35 -9.84 -0.54 -2.78
N ASP A 36 -10.36 -1.33 -3.71
CA ASP A 36 -11.77 -1.46 -3.98
C ASP A 36 -12.40 -2.43 -2.98
N CYS A 37 -13.32 -1.92 -2.20
CA CYS A 37 -14.06 -2.67 -1.18
C CYS A 37 -15.47 -3.03 -1.67
N ALA A 38 -15.82 -2.78 -2.94
CA ALA A 38 -17.13 -3.12 -3.49
C ALA A 38 -17.34 -4.64 -3.48
N GLY A 39 -18.42 -5.08 -2.82
CA GLY A 39 -18.73 -6.51 -2.67
C GLY A 39 -17.80 -7.27 -1.72
N ALA A 40 -16.81 -6.61 -1.11
CA ALA A 40 -15.93 -7.21 -0.10
C ALA A 40 -16.55 -7.14 1.30
N TYR A 41 -16.18 -8.10 2.16
CA TYR A 41 -16.53 -8.05 3.58
C TYR A 41 -15.74 -6.96 4.33
N ALA A 42 -14.51 -6.70 3.90
CA ALA A 42 -13.69 -5.63 4.45
C ALA A 42 -14.25 -4.27 4.04
N ARG A 43 -14.56 -3.43 5.03
CA ARG A 43 -15.03 -2.06 4.81
C ARG A 43 -13.83 -1.10 4.77
N PRO A 44 -13.91 0.02 4.03
CA PRO A 44 -12.87 1.06 4.03
C PRO A 44 -12.44 1.53 5.42
N ALA A 45 -13.38 1.57 6.37
CA ALA A 45 -13.13 1.96 7.76
C ALA A 45 -12.30 0.94 8.56
N HIS A 46 -12.16 -0.31 8.10
CA HIS A 46 -11.39 -1.36 8.79
C HIS A 46 -9.88 -1.26 8.53
N TYR A 47 -9.45 -0.48 7.54
CA TYR A 47 -8.04 -0.27 7.23
C TYR A 47 -7.43 0.81 8.13
N ASP A 48 -6.55 0.43 9.06
CA ASP A 48 -5.76 1.32 9.93
C ASP A 48 -4.54 1.89 9.20
N LEU A 49 -4.79 2.59 8.10
CA LEU A 49 -3.82 3.37 7.33
C LEU A 49 -3.75 4.79 7.87
N ARG A 50 -2.54 5.29 8.09
CA ARG A 50 -2.31 6.65 8.60
C ARG A 50 -1.23 7.37 7.80
N VAL A 51 -1.33 8.70 7.80
CA VAL A 51 -0.28 9.58 7.30
C VAL A 51 1.03 9.24 8.00
N SER A 52 2.12 9.27 7.24
CA SER A 52 3.48 8.89 7.63
C SER A 52 3.73 7.40 7.88
N ASP A 53 2.75 6.52 7.65
CA ASP A 53 3.04 5.10 7.53
C ASP A 53 3.93 4.87 6.30
N ILE A 54 4.91 3.98 6.44
CA ILE A 54 5.83 3.58 5.38
C ILE A 54 5.16 2.46 4.59
N VAL A 55 5.11 2.63 3.27
CA VAL A 55 4.55 1.66 2.34
C VAL A 55 5.68 1.12 1.50
N ARG A 56 5.73 -0.20 1.34
CA ARG A 56 6.69 -0.86 0.48
C ARG A 56 5.99 -1.86 -0.43
N TRP A 57 6.43 -1.94 -1.67
CA TRP A 57 5.92 -2.90 -2.67
C TRP A 57 7.02 -3.31 -3.65
N ARG A 58 6.77 -4.35 -4.44
CA ARG A 58 7.68 -4.77 -5.51
C ARG A 58 7.25 -4.20 -6.85
N GLU A 59 8.19 -3.61 -7.57
CA GLU A 59 8.04 -3.17 -8.96
C GLU A 59 9.07 -3.94 -9.81
N GLY A 60 8.68 -5.12 -10.31
CA GLY A 60 9.62 -6.06 -10.93
C GLY A 60 10.60 -6.62 -9.89
N ASP A 61 11.91 -6.45 -10.15
CA ASP A 61 12.99 -6.93 -9.28
C ASP A 61 13.41 -5.93 -8.20
N VAL A 62 12.81 -4.73 -8.17
CA VAL A 62 13.12 -3.71 -7.16
C VAL A 62 12.01 -3.56 -6.13
N VAL A 63 12.40 -3.23 -4.90
CA VAL A 63 11.46 -2.81 -3.86
C VAL A 63 11.37 -1.30 -3.90
N ILE A 64 10.15 -0.76 -3.94
CA ILE A 64 9.91 0.68 -3.79
C ILE A 64 9.46 0.93 -2.35
N GLU A 65 9.98 2.01 -1.75
CA GLU A 65 9.52 2.56 -0.49
C GLU A 65 8.92 3.95 -0.72
N ALA A 66 7.80 4.23 -0.07
CA ALA A 66 7.18 5.55 -0.03
C ALA A 66 6.56 5.78 1.36
N SER A 67 6.11 7.00 1.62
CA SER A 67 5.33 7.35 2.81
C SER A 67 3.90 7.74 2.46
N ILE A 68 2.94 7.44 3.31
CA ILE A 68 1.55 7.88 3.13
C ILE A 68 1.47 9.39 3.39
N ALA A 69 1.07 10.15 2.37
CA ALA A 69 0.81 11.59 2.48
C ALA A 69 -0.65 11.90 2.85
N ALA A 70 -1.60 11.13 2.31
CA ALA A 70 -3.03 11.30 2.57
C ALA A 70 -3.78 9.97 2.46
N VAL A 71 -4.88 9.84 3.21
CA VAL A 71 -5.79 8.69 3.13
C VAL A 71 -7.22 9.19 2.99
N GLU A 72 -7.84 8.85 1.88
CA GLU A 72 -9.24 9.15 1.57
C GLU A 72 -10.05 7.86 1.63
N ARG A 73 -11.18 7.89 2.34
CA ARG A 73 -12.08 6.74 2.49
C ARG A 73 -13.46 7.14 1.99
N SER A 74 -13.95 6.44 0.96
CA SER A 74 -15.35 6.51 0.54
C SER A 74 -16.14 5.34 1.14
N ALA A 75 -17.39 5.15 0.72
CA ALA A 75 -18.24 4.06 1.17
C ALA A 75 -17.70 2.66 0.77
N ASP A 76 -17.01 2.59 -0.35
CA ASP A 76 -16.62 1.36 -1.04
C ASP A 76 -15.16 1.38 -1.52
N ARG A 77 -14.38 2.41 -1.20
CA ARG A 77 -12.99 2.52 -1.66
C ARG A 77 -12.10 3.17 -0.62
N VAL A 78 -10.84 2.75 -0.61
CA VAL A 78 -9.75 3.46 0.05
C VAL A 78 -8.79 3.94 -1.03
N ARG A 79 -8.53 5.25 -1.06
CA ARG A 79 -7.50 5.86 -1.90
C ARG A 79 -6.42 6.45 -1.02
N VAL A 80 -5.16 6.18 -1.36
CA VAL A 80 -4.01 6.64 -0.59
C VAL A 80 -3.06 7.38 -1.51
N THR A 81 -2.67 8.58 -1.12
CA THR A 81 -1.60 9.35 -1.78
C THR A 81 -0.27 9.02 -1.11
N LEU A 82 0.75 8.78 -1.93
CA LEU A 82 2.11 8.49 -1.53
C LEU A 82 3.01 9.70 -1.77
N ALA A 83 4.05 9.83 -0.95
CA ALA A 83 5.13 10.80 -1.11
C ALA A 83 6.49 10.09 -1.00
N ASP A 84 7.50 10.71 -1.60
CA ASP A 84 8.90 10.29 -1.52
C ASP A 84 9.14 8.85 -2.00
N ALA A 85 8.44 8.43 -3.06
CA ALA A 85 8.62 7.10 -3.63
C ALA A 85 10.00 6.94 -4.26
N HIS A 86 10.78 5.98 -3.75
CA HIS A 86 12.14 5.71 -4.21
C HIS A 86 12.45 4.20 -4.18
N PRO A 87 13.29 3.71 -5.11
CA PRO A 87 13.74 2.34 -5.06
C PRO A 87 14.70 2.12 -3.88
N LEU A 88 14.51 1.02 -3.17
CA LEU A 88 15.47 0.52 -2.19
C LEU A 88 16.60 -0.26 -2.89
N PRO A 89 17.76 -0.40 -2.24
CA PRO A 89 18.86 -1.22 -2.73
C PRO A 89 18.43 -2.64 -3.10
N SER A 90 19.10 -3.26 -4.08
CA SER A 90 18.75 -4.61 -4.57
C SER A 90 19.03 -5.73 -3.56
N ASP A 91 19.83 -5.45 -2.53
CA ASP A 91 20.09 -6.33 -1.40
C ASP A 91 19.13 -6.08 -0.22
N PHE A 92 18.14 -5.20 -0.38
CA PHE A 92 17.09 -5.02 0.61
C PHE A 92 16.20 -6.27 0.70
N PHE A 93 16.27 -6.96 1.82
CA PHE A 93 15.44 -8.13 2.10
C PHE A 93 14.26 -7.79 3.01
N TYR A 94 13.09 -8.30 2.64
CA TYR A 94 11.82 -8.17 3.33
C TYR A 94 11.69 -9.12 4.53
N TYR A 95 12.53 -9.06 5.56
CA TYR A 95 12.34 -9.91 6.74
C TYR A 95 12.66 -9.22 8.05
#